data_AF-A0A502GRQ8-F1
#
_entry.id   AF-A0A502GRQ8-F1
#
_cell.length_a   1.000
_cell.length_b   1.000
_cell.length_c   1.000
_cell.angle_alpha   90.00
_cell.angle_beta   90.00
_cell.angle_gamma   90.00
#
_symmetry.space_group_name_H-M   'P 1'
#
loop_
_entity.id
_entity.type
_entity.pdbx_description
1 polymer ?
#
loop_
_entity_poly.entity_id
_entity_poly.type
_entity_poly.pdbx_seq_one_letter_code
_entity_poly.pdbx_strand_id
1 'polypeptide(L)'
;MSLVESPKTAMIATVYMPEFIWMATTSKSFLTLDRLMPLKGRRVVLWPDAGAYAHWQAKAAEFRQLGFDMEVSEALENSVTEQERKADIDIADVFLSAWPGYPLSWAIEISTPETSTYTEL
;
A
#
# COMPACT_ATOMS: atom_id res chain seq x y z
N MET A 1 -9.97 -11.89 1.81
CA MET A 1 -8.49 -11.84 1.67
C MET A 1 -8.08 -10.41 1.43
N SER A 2 -6.83 -10.04 1.70
CA SER A 2 -6.34 -8.67 1.56
C SER A 2 -5.09 -8.62 0.66
N LEU A 3 -5.06 -7.67 -0.28
CA LEU A 3 -3.91 -7.43 -1.16
C LEU A 3 -3.29 -6.07 -0.88
N VAL A 4 -1.97 -6.05 -0.74
CA VAL A 4 -1.14 -4.84 -0.62
C VAL A 4 -0.06 -4.83 -1.71
N GLU A 5 0.64 -3.71 -1.84
CA GLU A 5 1.71 -3.57 -2.83
C GLU A 5 2.98 -4.32 -2.44
N SER A 6 3.40 -4.19 -1.18
CA SER A 6 4.70 -4.69 -0.72
C SER A 6 4.60 -5.88 0.24
N PRO A 7 5.54 -6.85 0.18
CA PRO A 7 5.59 -7.95 1.14
C PRO A 7 5.82 -7.50 2.60
N LYS A 8 6.57 -6.40 2.80
CA LYS A 8 6.78 -5.77 4.12
C LYS A 8 5.43 -5.45 4.76
N THR A 9 4.59 -4.75 4.01
CA THR A 9 3.27 -4.30 4.44
C THR A 9 2.39 -5.50 4.78
N ALA A 10 2.39 -6.56 3.95
CA ALA A 10 1.61 -7.77 4.17
C ALA A 10 2.00 -8.50 5.47
N MET A 11 3.31 -8.59 5.74
CA MET A 11 3.82 -9.23 6.96
C MET A 11 3.39 -8.47 8.22
N ILE A 12 3.57 -7.14 8.23
CA ILE A 12 3.19 -6.32 9.38
C ILE A 12 1.67 -6.38 9.57
N ALA A 13 0.89 -6.23 8.51
CA ALA A 13 -0.57 -6.26 8.56
C ALA A 13 -1.13 -7.59 9.09
N THR A 14 -0.41 -8.71 8.90
CA THR A 14 -0.81 -10.01 9.47
C THR A 14 -0.81 -10.01 11.00
N VAL A 15 0.02 -9.17 11.64
CA VAL A 15 0.06 -9.04 13.11
C VAL A 15 -1.12 -8.19 13.60
N TYR A 16 -1.45 -7.11 12.90
CA TYR A 16 -2.47 -6.15 13.32
C TYR A 16 -3.89 -6.55 12.93
N MET A 17 -4.05 -7.26 11.81
CA MET A 17 -5.32 -7.74 11.29
C MET A 17 -5.22 -9.22 10.86
N PRO A 18 -5.10 -10.15 11.83
CA PRO A 18 -4.89 -11.57 11.58
C PRO A 18 -6.09 -12.29 10.96
N GLU A 19 -7.27 -11.66 10.93
CA GLU A 19 -8.49 -12.16 10.31
C GLU A 19 -8.41 -12.19 8.77
N PHE A 20 -7.50 -11.40 8.19
CA PHE A 20 -7.27 -11.40 6.75
C PHE A 20 -6.06 -12.26 6.38
N ILE A 21 -6.19 -13.00 5.27
CA ILE A 21 -5.03 -13.56 4.57
C ILE A 21 -4.44 -12.43 3.73
N TRP A 22 -3.27 -11.94 4.14
CA TRP A 22 -2.52 -10.88 3.47
C TRP A 22 -1.63 -11.44 2.36
N MET A 23 -1.68 -10.80 1.20
CA MET A 23 -0.86 -11.11 0.04
C MET A 23 -0.30 -9.81 -0.54
N ALA A 24 0.89 -9.89 -1.15
CA ALA A 24 1.51 -8.74 -1.81
C ALA A 24 1.59 -8.95 -3.32
N THR A 25 1.29 -7.91 -4.10
CA THR A 25 1.47 -7.94 -5.56
C THR A 25 2.92 -7.69 -5.97
N THR A 26 3.76 -7.19 -5.04
CA THR A 26 5.17 -6.81 -5.23
C THR A 26 5.38 -5.57 -6.13
N SER A 27 4.31 -5.00 -6.70
CA SER A 27 4.33 -3.72 -7.45
C SER A 27 2.91 -3.25 -7.80
N LYS A 28 2.70 -1.91 -7.87
CA LYS A 28 1.52 -1.23 -8.47
C LYS A 28 1.13 -1.82 -9.84
N SER A 29 2.13 -2.19 -10.64
CA SER A 29 1.97 -2.68 -12.01
C SER A 29 1.58 -4.16 -12.10
N PHE A 30 1.74 -4.94 -11.02
CA PHE A 30 1.48 -6.39 -11.01
C PHE A 30 0.06 -6.78 -10.61
N LEU A 31 -0.84 -5.81 -10.43
CA LEU A 31 -2.28 -6.05 -10.37
C LEU A 31 -2.81 -6.35 -11.79
N THR A 32 -2.50 -7.54 -12.32
CA THR A 32 -2.89 -8.01 -13.66
C THR A 32 -3.87 -9.18 -13.60
N LEU A 33 -4.66 -9.36 -14.65
CA LEU A 33 -5.69 -10.41 -14.72
C LEU A 33 -5.13 -11.82 -14.51
N ASP A 34 -4.03 -12.17 -15.17
CA ASP A 34 -3.42 -13.50 -15.08
C ASP A 34 -3.00 -13.86 -13.65
N ARG A 35 -2.51 -12.86 -12.90
CA ARG A 35 -2.08 -13.04 -11.50
C ARG A 35 -3.26 -13.12 -10.55
N LEU A 36 -4.37 -12.46 -10.88
CA LEU A 36 -5.58 -12.44 -10.06
C LEU A 36 -6.52 -13.60 -10.35
N MET A 37 -6.40 -14.29 -11.48
CA MET A 37 -7.25 -15.44 -11.84
C MET A 37 -7.42 -16.49 -10.72
N PRO A 38 -6.37 -16.89 -9.96
CA PRO A 38 -6.53 -17.80 -8.83
C PRO A 38 -7.43 -17.29 -7.70
N LEU A 39 -7.68 -15.97 -7.64
CA LEU A 39 -8.54 -15.32 -6.66
C LEU A 39 -9.99 -15.20 -7.13
N LYS A 40 -10.33 -15.67 -8.33
CA LYS A 40 -11.71 -15.63 -8.83
C LYS A 40 -12.64 -16.43 -7.91
N GLY A 41 -13.80 -15.83 -7.60
CA GLY A 41 -14.77 -16.41 -6.66
C GLY A 41 -14.43 -16.23 -5.18
N ARG A 42 -13.36 -15.49 -4.84
CA ARG A 42 -13.04 -15.08 -3.47
C ARG A 42 -13.26 -13.58 -3.31
N ARG A 43 -13.71 -13.16 -2.12
CA ARG A 43 -13.74 -11.74 -1.74
C ARG A 43 -12.33 -11.25 -1.44
N VAL A 44 -11.91 -10.22 -2.18
CA VAL A 44 -10.60 -9.61 -2.08
C VAL A 44 -10.74 -8.14 -1.73
N VAL A 45 -10.08 -7.70 -0.66
CA VAL A 45 -9.98 -6.29 -0.28
C VAL A 45 -8.60 -5.79 -0.71
N LEU A 46 -8.56 -4.74 -1.50
CA LEU A 46 -7.35 -4.10 -1.97
C LEU A 46 -6.98 -2.94 -1.05
N TRP A 47 -5.73 -2.87 -0.63
CA TRP A 47 -5.18 -1.87 0.27
C TRP A 47 -4.08 -1.10 -0.47
N PRO A 48 -4.45 -0.07 -1.26
CA PRO A 48 -3.49 0.73 -2.03
C PRO A 48 -2.64 1.62 -1.12
N ASP A 49 -1.45 1.97 -1.59
CA ASP A 49 -0.63 3.02 -0.97
C ASP A 49 -1.31 4.39 -1.06
N ALA A 50 -0.85 5.35 -0.26
CA ALA A 50 -1.34 6.72 -0.28
C ALA A 50 -1.20 7.32 -1.69
N GLY A 51 -2.32 7.79 -2.27
CA GLY A 51 -2.35 8.36 -3.63
C GLY A 51 -2.57 7.34 -4.76
N ALA A 52 -2.52 6.03 -4.49
CA ALA A 52 -2.83 4.99 -5.48
C ALA A 52 -4.32 4.58 -5.48
N TYR A 53 -5.13 5.11 -4.56
CA TYR A 53 -6.54 4.76 -4.38
C TYR A 53 -7.36 4.84 -5.68
N ALA A 54 -7.31 5.97 -6.39
CA ALA A 54 -8.08 6.15 -7.62
C ALA A 54 -7.70 5.15 -8.72
N HIS A 55 -6.41 4.85 -8.85
CA HIS A 55 -5.90 3.87 -9.83
C HIS A 55 -6.40 2.46 -9.51
N TRP A 56 -6.32 2.07 -8.25
CA TRP A 56 -6.76 0.75 -7.78
C TRP A 56 -8.28 0.60 -7.84
N GLN A 57 -9.02 1.67 -7.58
CA GLN A 57 -10.48 1.70 -7.73
C GLN A 57 -10.92 1.49 -9.18
N ALA A 58 -10.24 2.11 -10.14
CA ALA A 58 -10.49 1.90 -11.56
C ALA A 58 -10.23 0.43 -11.97
N LYS A 59 -9.07 -0.12 -11.59
CA LYS A 59 -8.75 -1.53 -11.84
C LYS A 59 -9.74 -2.48 -11.16
N ALA A 60 -10.14 -2.22 -9.92
CA ALA A 60 -11.12 -3.04 -9.23
C ALA A 60 -12.47 -3.03 -9.96
N ALA A 61 -12.88 -1.90 -10.52
CA ALA A 61 -14.10 -1.82 -11.34
C ALA A 61 -13.99 -2.68 -12.61
N GLU A 62 -12.85 -2.66 -13.30
CA GLU A 62 -12.59 -3.55 -14.44
C GLU A 62 -12.64 -5.03 -14.03
N PHE A 63 -12.00 -5.41 -12.93
CA PHE A 63 -12.04 -6.80 -12.44
C PHE A 63 -13.46 -7.22 -12.02
N ARG A 64 -14.25 -6.33 -11.42
CA ARG A 64 -15.66 -6.63 -11.10
C ARG A 64 -16.47 -6.96 -12.36
N GLN A 65 -16.25 -6.25 -13.47
CA GLN A 65 -16.91 -6.56 -14.75
C GLN A 65 -16.51 -7.96 -15.28
N LEU A 66 -15.32 -8.45 -14.93
CA LEU A 66 -14.84 -9.79 -15.25
C LEU A 66 -15.29 -10.89 -14.27
N GLY A 67 -16.15 -10.53 -13.31
CA GLY A 67 -16.75 -11.45 -12.33
C GLY A 67 -15.88 -11.69 -11.09
N PHE A 68 -14.98 -10.77 -10.76
CA PHE A 68 -14.25 -10.80 -9.48
C PHE A 68 -15.04 -10.06 -8.39
N ASP A 69 -14.90 -10.54 -7.15
CA ASP A 69 -15.42 -9.89 -5.96
C ASP A 69 -14.26 -9.12 -5.29
N MET A 70 -14.12 -7.85 -5.69
CA MET A 70 -13.06 -6.97 -5.19
C MET A 70 -13.63 -5.71 -4.54
N GLU A 71 -13.04 -5.28 -3.45
CA GLU A 71 -13.31 -4.00 -2.76
C GLU A 71 -12.00 -3.25 -2.58
N VAL A 72 -12.05 -1.92 -2.56
CA VAL A 72 -10.84 -1.11 -2.28
C VAL A 72 -11.08 -0.43 -0.94
N SER A 73 -10.09 -0.52 -0.06
CA SER A 73 -10.14 0.08 1.27
C SER A 73 -9.93 1.58 1.18
N GLU A 74 -10.85 2.35 1.77
CA GLU A 74 -10.75 3.80 1.96
C GLU A 74 -9.97 4.20 3.22
N ALA A 75 -9.57 3.21 4.03
CA ALA A 75 -8.97 3.43 5.34
C ALA A 75 -7.71 4.32 5.26
N LEU A 76 -6.89 4.13 4.22
CA LEU A 76 -5.69 4.94 4.04
C LEU A 76 -6.00 6.33 3.51
N GLU A 77 -6.87 6.41 2.50
CA GLU A 77 -7.24 7.67 1.82
C GLU A 77 -7.82 8.71 2.78
N ASN A 78 -8.60 8.26 3.77
CA ASN A 78 -9.22 9.13 4.77
C ASN A 78 -8.29 9.50 5.94
N SER A 79 -7.13 8.83 6.06
CA SER A 79 -6.23 8.97 7.22
C SER A 79 -4.94 9.72 6.92
N VAL A 80 -4.58 9.92 5.65
CA VAL A 80 -3.30 10.51 5.23
C VAL A 80 -3.43 11.95 4.74
N THR A 81 -2.51 12.80 5.19
CA THR A 81 -2.32 14.18 4.74
C THR A 81 -1.71 14.26 3.33
N GLU A 82 -1.77 15.43 2.69
CA GLU A 82 -1.14 15.67 1.38
C GLU A 82 0.38 15.41 1.40
N GLN A 83 1.06 15.70 2.52
CA GLN A 83 2.48 15.39 2.69
C GLN A 83 2.74 13.88 2.77
N GLU A 84 1.94 13.14 3.55
CA GLU A 84 2.05 11.68 3.68
C GLU A 84 1.73 10.97 2.36
N ARG A 85 0.80 11.53 1.57
CA ARG A 85 0.52 11.07 0.20
C ARG A 85 1.73 11.17 -0.73
N LYS A 86 2.56 12.20 -0.55
CA LYS A 86 3.81 12.36 -1.32
C LYS A 86 4.95 11.50 -0.79
N ALA A 87 4.83 10.96 0.42
CA ALA A 87 5.82 10.10 1.05
C ALA A 87 5.56 8.60 0.82
N ASP A 88 4.62 8.24 -0.07
CA ASP A 88 4.26 6.83 -0.37
C ASP A 88 3.93 6.01 0.89
N ILE A 89 3.26 6.62 1.87
CA ILE A 89 2.84 5.96 3.12
C ILE A 89 1.92 4.76 2.81
N ASP A 90 2.16 3.64 3.50
CA ASP A 90 1.35 2.43 3.38
C ASP A 90 0.57 2.12 4.68
N ILE A 91 -0.28 1.10 4.66
CA ILE A 91 -1.10 0.72 5.83
C ILE A 91 -0.26 0.24 7.02
N ALA A 92 0.93 -0.29 6.77
CA ALA A 92 1.83 -0.72 7.83
C ALA A 92 2.42 0.49 8.57
N ASP A 93 2.73 1.59 7.89
CA ASP A 93 3.17 2.82 8.57
C ASP A 93 2.09 3.35 9.51
N VAL A 94 0.82 3.27 9.11
CA VAL A 94 -0.33 3.62 9.97
C VAL A 94 -0.38 2.72 11.21
N PHE A 95 -0.19 1.40 11.05
CA PHE A 95 -0.15 0.48 12.20
C PHE A 95 1.03 0.73 13.13
N LEU A 96 2.19 1.03 12.56
CA LEU A 96 3.41 1.26 13.32
C LEU A 96 3.40 2.62 14.02
N SER A 97 2.63 3.61 13.55
CA SER A 97 2.47 4.89 14.27
C SER A 97 1.92 4.74 15.69
N ALA A 98 1.17 3.66 15.95
CA ALA A 98 0.68 3.30 17.28
C ALA A 98 1.75 2.59 18.15
N TRP A 99 2.86 2.16 17.56
CA TRP A 99 3.96 1.53 18.30
C TRP A 99 4.91 2.61 18.85
N PRO A 100 5.06 2.76 20.18
CA PRO A 100 5.93 3.79 20.78
C PRO A 100 7.40 3.76 20.35
N GLY A 101 7.87 2.69 19.70
CA GLY A 101 9.23 2.55 19.18
C GLY A 101 9.42 2.93 17.71
N TYR A 102 8.36 3.25 16.95
CA TYR A 102 8.44 3.60 15.53
C TYR A 102 8.12 5.09 15.31
N PRO A 103 9.12 5.97 15.23
CA PRO A 103 8.87 7.35 14.86
C PRO A 103 8.53 7.42 13.36
N LEU A 104 7.42 8.06 13.02
CA LEU A 104 6.98 8.32 11.63
C LEU A 104 8.06 8.96 10.75
N SER A 105 9.04 9.65 11.35
CA SER A 105 10.20 10.19 10.65
C SER A 105 11.10 9.14 9.98
N TRP A 106 11.01 7.86 10.36
CA TRP A 106 11.75 6.78 9.69
C TRP A 106 11.06 6.32 8.40
N ALA A 107 9.75 6.52 8.28
CA ALA A 107 9.00 6.25 7.04
C ALA A 107 9.17 7.40 6.05
N ILE A 108 9.21 8.63 6.56
CA ILE A 108 9.44 9.84 5.80
C ILE A 108 10.96 10.09 5.75
N GLU A 109 11.72 9.28 5.03
CA GLU A 109 13.10 9.67 4.72
C GLU A 109 13.03 10.97 3.90
N ILE A 110 13.49 12.06 4.51
CA ILE A 110 13.76 13.32 3.86
C ILE A 110 14.67 12.98 2.70
N SER A 111 14.19 13.16 1.48
CA SER A 111 15.06 13.29 0.31
C SER A 111 16.02 14.44 0.62
N THR A 112 17.20 14.09 1.14
CA THR A 112 18.27 15.04 1.35
C THR A 112 18.52 15.68 -0.01
N PRO A 113 18.35 17.01 -0.17
CA PRO A 113 18.98 17.65 -1.30
C PRO A 113 20.47 17.45 -1.09
N GLU A 114 21.13 16.75 -2.02
CA GLU A 114 22.59 16.74 -2.09
C GLU A 114 23.09 18.18 -2.01
N THR A 115 23.58 18.56 -0.84
CA THR A 115 24.39 19.74 -0.59
C THR A 115 25.63 19.19 0.09
N SER A 116 26.87 19.45 -0.33
CA SER A 116 27.39 20.54 -1.14
C SER A 116 28.83 20.17 -1.52
N THR A 117 29.35 20.82 -2.57
CA THR A 117 30.75 21.25 -2.73
C THR A 117 31.90 20.26 -2.47
N TYR A 118 32.60 19.90 -3.55
CA TYR A 118 34.06 19.79 -3.53
C TYR A 118 34.65 20.82 -4.50
N THR A 119 35.18 21.89 -3.93
CA THR A 119 36.24 22.72 -4.52
C THR A 119 37.50 22.44 -3.72
N GLU A 120 38.65 22.46 -4.43
CA GLU A 120 40.05 22.25 -4.00
C GLU A 120 40.42 20.75 -3.86
N LEU A 121 41.33 20.19 -4.67
CA LEU A 121 42.63 20.69 -5.15
C LEU A 121 42.85 20.52 -6.66
#